data_AF-A0A966TGA9-F1
#
_entry.id   AF-A0A966TGA9-F1
#
_cell.length_a   1.000
_cell.length_b   1.000
_cell.length_c   1.000
_cell.angle_alpha   90.00
_cell.angle_beta   90.00
_cell.angle_gamma   90.00
#
_symmetry.space_group_name_H-M   'P 1'
#
loop_
_entity.id
_entity.type
_entity.pdbx_description
1 polymer ?
#
loop_
_entity_poly.entity_id
_entity_poly.type
_entity_poly.pdbx_seq_one_letter_code
_entity_poly.pdbx_strand_id
1 'polypeptide(L)'
;MSDQQFKPFVSPETKMAEFTLKSILTGAAFGIIFGASTVYLALKAGLTVSASIPIAVLAITLGRKLLRTTILENNIIQTTGSAGESIAAGVVFTLPGFLFLSEAGSANFFNYFTILILAIFGGVLGTLMMIPLRRSLIVQEHKTLPYPEGTACASVLKAGEKGGDFAKTAFLGLGFSFGYALLQKIAHVIAETPSFMTKQTQKFFPSAKVSGEITPEYLGVGYIIGPKIAGVLVAGGVLSWFVFTPLLASLLSDHGVVIAAQLVKLGYLSNVETAGGPGGWDPATQGFADWSTAIYRAYIRQIGAGAVAAGGFITLIKTIPTIISSFKGSIGSLQK
;
A
#
# COMPACT_ATOMS: atom_id res chain seq x y z
N MET A 1 -29.12 -29.40 0.20
CA MET A 1 -27.81 -29.84 -0.35
C MET A 1 -26.97 -30.22 0.85
N SER A 2 -26.57 -31.48 0.95
CA SER A 2 -25.85 -32.06 2.08
C SER A 2 -24.60 -31.25 2.41
N ASP A 3 -24.50 -30.78 3.64
CA ASP A 3 -23.31 -30.15 4.21
C ASP A 3 -22.12 -31.12 4.08
N GLN A 4 -21.30 -30.95 3.04
CA GLN A 4 -19.97 -31.51 3.05
C GLN A 4 -19.21 -30.86 4.20
N GLN A 5 -19.15 -31.57 5.32
CA GLN A 5 -18.40 -31.24 6.51
C GLN A 5 -16.96 -30.95 6.08
N PHE A 6 -16.49 -29.71 6.31
CA PHE A 6 -15.17 -29.27 5.88
C PHE A 6 -14.11 -30.20 6.49
N LYS A 7 -13.33 -30.87 5.63
CA LYS A 7 -12.22 -31.73 6.06
C LYS A 7 -10.92 -30.93 6.05
N PRO A 8 -10.30 -30.66 7.21
CA PRO A 8 -9.02 -29.98 7.28
C PRO A 8 -7.91 -30.76 6.54
N PHE A 9 -6.90 -30.04 6.03
CA PHE A 9 -5.78 -30.67 5.33
C PHE A 9 -4.89 -31.50 6.27
N VAL A 10 -4.70 -31.03 7.51
CA VAL A 10 -4.10 -31.79 8.60
C VAL A 10 -5.24 -32.17 9.55
N SER A 11 -5.40 -33.46 9.85
CA SER A 11 -6.47 -33.93 10.72
C SER A 11 -6.24 -33.45 12.16
N PRO A 12 -7.30 -33.10 12.93
CA PRO A 12 -7.15 -32.66 14.33
C PRO A 12 -6.43 -33.67 15.23
N GLU A 13 -6.48 -34.95 14.90
CA GLU A 13 -5.83 -36.03 15.64
C GLU A 13 -4.33 -36.19 15.29
N THR A 14 -3.86 -35.52 14.22
CA THR A 14 -2.47 -35.60 13.77
C THR A 14 -1.57 -34.73 14.65
N LYS A 15 -0.64 -35.34 15.39
CA LYS A 15 0.38 -34.61 16.14
C LYS A 15 1.49 -34.16 15.20
N MET A 16 1.53 -32.85 14.92
CA MET A 16 2.52 -32.20 14.09
C MET A 16 3.02 -30.94 14.80
N ALA A 17 4.29 -30.59 14.65
CA ALA A 17 4.80 -29.32 15.16
C ALA A 17 4.07 -28.16 14.46
N GLU A 18 3.59 -27.17 15.22
CA GLU A 18 2.90 -25.98 14.71
C GLU A 18 3.57 -24.73 15.26
N PHE A 19 3.55 -24.57 16.59
CA PHE A 19 4.10 -23.41 17.28
C PHE A 19 5.50 -23.73 17.83
N THR A 20 6.54 -23.31 17.12
CA THR A 20 7.93 -23.54 17.52
C THR A 20 8.75 -22.26 17.47
N LEU A 21 9.82 -22.21 18.26
CA LEU A 21 10.69 -21.03 18.35
C LEU A 21 11.28 -20.66 16.98
N LYS A 22 11.68 -21.65 16.17
CA LYS A 22 12.18 -21.41 14.80
C LYS A 22 11.14 -20.74 13.91
N SER A 23 9.86 -21.12 14.01
CA SER A 23 8.78 -20.53 13.22
C SER A 23 8.51 -19.09 13.62
N ILE A 24 8.53 -18.79 14.92
CA ILE A 24 8.33 -17.44 15.44
C ILE A 24 9.48 -16.53 15.03
N LEU A 25 10.74 -16.96 15.21
CA LEU A 25 11.90 -16.15 14.88
C LEU A 25 12.01 -15.90 13.37
N THR A 26 11.78 -16.93 12.55
CA THR A 26 11.79 -16.78 11.09
C THR A 26 10.65 -15.88 10.61
N GLY A 27 9.45 -16.05 11.17
CA GLY A 27 8.31 -15.18 10.89
C GLY A 27 8.56 -13.74 11.30
N ALA A 28 9.13 -13.49 12.48
CA ALA A 28 9.49 -12.15 12.94
C ALA A 28 10.54 -11.49 12.03
N ALA A 29 11.56 -12.24 11.60
CA ALA A 29 12.56 -11.74 10.65
C ALA A 29 11.92 -11.34 9.31
N PHE A 30 11.04 -12.16 8.75
CA PHE A 30 10.28 -11.78 7.57
C PHE A 30 9.36 -10.59 7.82
N GLY A 31 8.71 -10.50 8.98
CA GLY A 31 7.89 -9.37 9.37
C GLY A 31 8.66 -8.05 9.42
N ILE A 32 9.92 -8.06 9.89
CA ILE A 32 10.79 -6.88 9.88
C ILE A 32 11.13 -6.48 8.43
N ILE A 33 11.55 -7.42 7.60
CA ILE A 33 11.98 -7.16 6.21
C ILE A 33 10.80 -6.68 5.36
N PHE A 34 9.72 -7.46 5.33
CA PHE A 34 8.54 -7.13 4.54
C PHE A 34 7.77 -5.95 5.14
N GLY A 35 7.75 -5.80 6.45
CA GLY A 35 7.19 -4.61 7.11
C GLY A 35 7.88 -3.32 6.65
N ALA A 36 9.22 -3.30 6.62
CA ALA A 36 9.98 -2.16 6.11
C ALA A 36 9.66 -1.86 4.63
N SER A 37 9.58 -2.91 3.79
CA SER A 37 9.19 -2.78 2.39
C SER A 37 7.77 -2.22 2.25
N THR A 38 6.82 -2.72 3.04
CA THR A 38 5.43 -2.25 3.05
C THR A 38 5.34 -0.79 3.47
N VAL A 39 6.09 -0.36 4.49
CA VAL A 39 6.14 1.05 4.90
C VAL A 39 6.65 1.94 3.76
N TYR A 40 7.74 1.53 3.11
CA TYR A 40 8.30 2.27 1.98
C TYR A 40 7.29 2.38 0.83
N LEU A 41 6.69 1.27 0.41
CA LEU A 41 5.72 1.25 -0.68
C LEU A 41 4.46 2.03 -0.32
N ALA A 42 3.94 1.91 0.90
CA ALA A 42 2.77 2.65 1.32
C ALA A 42 3.01 4.17 1.33
N LEU A 43 4.18 4.63 1.80
CA LEU A 43 4.54 6.05 1.78
C LEU A 43 4.84 6.57 0.37
N LYS A 44 5.42 5.75 -0.50
CA LYS A 44 5.80 6.14 -1.86
C LYS A 44 4.62 6.06 -2.84
N ALA A 45 3.91 4.94 -2.83
CA ALA A 45 2.85 4.57 -3.77
C ALA A 45 1.44 4.90 -3.28
N GLY A 46 1.26 5.12 -1.96
CA GLY A 46 -0.07 5.30 -1.36
C GLY A 46 -0.89 4.01 -1.26
N LEU A 47 -0.29 2.85 -1.50
CA LEU A 47 -0.94 1.54 -1.49
C LEU A 47 0.00 0.48 -0.87
N THR A 48 -0.59 -0.52 -0.24
CA THR A 48 0.14 -1.70 0.27
C THR A 48 -0.05 -2.89 -0.66
N VAL A 49 0.91 -3.80 -0.62
CA VAL A 49 0.83 -5.09 -1.32
C VAL A 49 0.94 -6.19 -0.30
N SER A 50 0.09 -7.21 -0.45
CA SER A 50 0.14 -8.40 0.39
C SER A 50 1.51 -9.08 0.30
N ALA A 51 2.22 -9.11 1.42
CA ALA A 51 3.47 -9.85 1.59
C ALA A 51 3.24 -11.33 1.90
N SER A 52 2.00 -11.71 2.18
CA SER A 52 1.59 -13.01 2.70
C SER A 52 1.94 -14.19 1.78
N ILE A 53 1.66 -14.06 0.47
CA ILE A 53 1.98 -15.09 -0.53
C ILE A 53 3.50 -15.26 -0.70
N PRO A 54 4.29 -14.18 -0.93
CA PRO A 54 5.75 -14.27 -0.96
C PRO A 54 6.35 -14.92 0.29
N ILE A 55 5.89 -14.52 1.48
CA ILE A 55 6.37 -15.08 2.74
C ILE A 55 6.05 -16.58 2.83
N ALA A 56 4.85 -17.01 2.39
CA ALA A 56 4.52 -18.43 2.34
C ALA A 56 5.50 -19.22 1.45
N VAL A 57 5.81 -18.71 0.26
CA VAL A 57 6.77 -19.36 -0.66
C VAL A 57 8.18 -19.43 -0.06
N LEU A 58 8.64 -18.34 0.56
CA LEU A 58 9.94 -18.28 1.22
C LEU A 58 10.01 -19.21 2.43
N ALA A 59 8.96 -19.26 3.25
CA ALA A 59 8.84 -20.14 4.41
C ALA A 59 8.96 -21.60 4.00
N ILE A 60 8.23 -22.03 2.97
CA ILE A 60 8.32 -23.40 2.43
C ILE A 60 9.73 -23.71 1.92
N THR A 61 10.35 -22.78 1.19
CA THR A 61 11.66 -23.00 0.57
C THR A 61 12.76 -23.11 1.63
N LEU A 62 12.80 -22.15 2.56
CA LEU A 62 13.77 -22.13 3.65
C LEU A 62 13.50 -23.30 4.62
N GLY A 63 12.22 -23.59 4.84
CA GLY A 63 11.71 -24.73 5.58
C GLY A 63 12.25 -26.06 5.08
N ARG A 64 12.20 -26.30 3.78
CA ARG A 64 12.72 -27.55 3.19
C ARG A 64 14.24 -27.64 3.20
N LYS A 65 14.95 -26.53 2.96
CA LYS A 65 16.42 -26.57 2.77
C LYS A 65 17.21 -26.45 4.08
N LEU A 66 16.70 -25.72 5.07
CA LEU A 66 17.48 -25.33 6.25
C LEU A 66 16.81 -25.70 7.59
N LEU A 67 15.49 -25.49 7.71
CA LEU A 67 14.80 -25.52 9.01
C LEU A 67 13.97 -26.78 9.28
N ARG A 68 13.80 -27.67 8.28
CA ARG A 68 12.94 -28.85 8.29
C ARG A 68 11.58 -28.57 8.93
N THR A 69 10.86 -27.58 8.40
CA THR A 69 9.57 -27.15 8.96
C THR A 69 8.41 -27.95 8.40
N THR A 70 7.35 -28.06 9.19
CA THR A 70 6.05 -28.63 8.77
C THR A 70 5.19 -27.57 8.05
N ILE A 71 4.10 -28.00 7.40
CA ILE A 71 3.11 -27.07 6.85
C ILE A 71 2.51 -26.13 7.90
N LEU A 72 2.29 -26.60 9.14
CA LEU A 72 1.73 -25.80 10.22
C LEU A 72 2.76 -24.78 10.73
N GLU A 73 4.04 -25.17 10.82
CA GLU A 73 5.13 -24.24 11.13
C GLU A 73 5.28 -23.15 10.05
N ASN A 74 5.17 -23.51 8.78
CA ASN A 74 5.21 -22.56 7.67
C ASN A 74 3.99 -21.61 7.67
N ASN A 75 2.83 -22.09 8.11
CA ASN A 75 1.65 -21.25 8.33
C ASN A 75 1.89 -20.21 9.45
N ILE A 76 2.53 -20.62 10.55
CA ILE A 76 2.93 -19.69 11.63
C ILE A 76 3.95 -18.67 11.11
N ILE A 77 4.99 -19.08 10.38
CA ILE A 77 5.97 -18.18 9.77
C ILE A 77 5.27 -17.14 8.89
N GLN A 78 4.35 -17.58 8.02
CA GLN A 78 3.59 -16.69 7.14
C GLN A 78 2.70 -15.73 7.95
N THR A 79 1.95 -16.23 8.92
CA THR A 79 1.04 -15.41 9.73
C THR A 79 1.80 -14.36 10.55
N THR A 80 2.91 -14.75 11.18
CA THR A 80 3.77 -13.81 11.94
C THR A 80 4.42 -12.80 11.00
N GLY A 81 4.91 -13.23 9.84
CA GLY A 81 5.53 -12.33 8.87
C GLY A 81 4.54 -11.31 8.29
N SER A 82 3.34 -11.76 7.90
CA SER A 82 2.31 -10.88 7.33
C SER A 82 1.70 -9.95 8.38
N ALA A 83 1.74 -10.28 9.67
CA ALA A 83 1.29 -9.37 10.73
C ALA A 83 2.06 -8.03 10.74
N GLY A 84 3.33 -8.04 10.30
CA GLY A 84 4.13 -6.82 10.12
C GLY A 84 3.51 -5.86 9.09
N GLU A 85 2.87 -6.38 8.04
CA GLU A 85 2.16 -5.59 7.04
C GLU A 85 0.96 -4.85 7.63
N SER A 86 0.14 -5.54 8.42
CA SER A 86 -1.06 -4.96 9.05
C SER A 86 -0.70 -3.82 10.00
N ILE A 87 0.36 -4.00 10.80
CA ILE A 87 0.86 -2.95 11.70
C ILE A 87 1.44 -1.79 10.89
N ALA A 88 2.27 -2.08 9.88
CA ALA A 88 2.85 -1.07 9.00
C ALA A 88 1.77 -0.21 8.34
N ALA A 89 0.73 -0.82 7.79
CA ALA A 89 -0.40 -0.11 7.17
C ALA A 89 -1.11 0.80 8.19
N GLY A 90 -1.39 0.28 9.39
CA GLY A 90 -2.00 1.07 10.47
C GLY A 90 -1.19 2.31 10.83
N VAL A 91 0.13 2.17 10.94
CA VAL A 91 1.06 3.26 11.27
C VAL A 91 1.18 4.25 10.12
N VAL A 92 1.40 3.78 8.88
CA VAL A 92 1.69 4.62 7.72
C VAL A 92 0.49 5.41 7.24
N PHE A 93 -0.73 4.89 7.36
CA PHE A 93 -1.91 5.64 6.93
C PHE A 93 -2.43 6.62 7.99
N THR A 94 -2.10 6.40 9.26
CA THR A 94 -2.60 7.26 10.35
C THR A 94 -1.62 8.34 10.76
N LEU A 95 -0.34 8.00 10.98
CA LEU A 95 0.62 8.93 11.56
C LEU A 95 0.94 10.12 10.66
N PRO A 96 1.18 9.97 9.34
CA PRO A 96 1.35 11.12 8.46
C PRO A 96 0.11 12.02 8.47
N GLY A 97 -1.10 11.44 8.49
CA GLY A 97 -2.34 12.21 8.59
C GLY A 97 -2.39 13.05 9.86
N PHE A 98 -2.06 12.45 11.01
CA PHE A 98 -1.97 13.18 12.28
C PHE A 98 -0.86 14.25 12.27
N LEU A 99 0.30 13.96 11.68
CA LEU A 99 1.39 14.92 11.54
C LEU A 99 0.97 16.15 10.73
N PHE A 100 0.25 15.95 9.62
CA PHE A 100 -0.25 17.05 8.78
C PHE A 100 -1.36 17.88 9.44
N LEU A 101 -2.14 17.29 10.36
CA LEU A 101 -3.18 17.98 11.11
C LEU A 101 -2.66 18.65 12.38
N SER A 102 -1.52 18.21 12.90
CA SER A 102 -0.91 18.75 14.11
C SER A 102 -0.28 20.13 13.87
N GLU A 103 -0.26 20.97 14.91
CA GLU A 103 0.40 22.27 14.84
C GLU A 103 1.90 22.12 14.53
N ALA A 104 2.50 23.12 13.88
CA ALA A 104 3.91 23.07 13.48
C ALA A 104 4.89 22.81 14.65
N GLY A 105 4.52 23.19 15.89
CA GLY A 105 5.29 22.91 17.10
C GLY A 105 5.18 21.47 17.63
N SER A 106 4.22 20.69 17.14
CA SER A 106 3.94 19.31 17.58
C SER A 106 4.81 18.27 16.88
N ALA A 107 5.66 18.65 15.91
CA ALA A 107 6.52 17.70 15.18
C ALA A 107 7.42 16.86 16.11
N ASN A 108 7.84 17.43 17.25
CA ASN A 108 8.64 16.74 18.26
C ASN A 108 7.90 15.57 18.95
N PHE A 109 6.58 15.54 18.90
CA PHE A 109 5.76 14.43 19.41
C PHE A 109 5.97 13.16 18.58
N PHE A 110 6.19 13.29 17.27
CA PHE A 110 6.39 12.19 16.33
C PHE A 110 7.85 11.73 16.27
N ASN A 111 8.45 11.50 17.43
CA ASN A 111 9.77 10.89 17.51
C ASN A 111 9.67 9.36 17.32
N TYR A 112 10.80 8.72 16.99
CA TYR A 112 10.86 7.27 16.76
C TYR A 112 10.32 6.43 17.93
N PHE A 113 10.51 6.88 19.16
CA PHE A 113 10.10 6.15 20.36
C PHE A 113 8.57 6.19 20.55
N THR A 114 7.94 7.35 20.33
CA THR A 114 6.48 7.48 20.33
C THR A 114 5.87 6.58 19.25
N ILE A 115 6.42 6.61 18.04
CA ILE A 115 5.95 5.79 16.91
C ILE A 115 6.08 4.30 17.26
N LEU A 116 7.21 3.89 17.84
CA LEU A 116 7.44 2.52 18.28
C LEU A 116 6.42 2.06 19.33
N ILE A 117 6.18 2.88 20.36
CA ILE A 117 5.22 2.57 21.42
C ILE A 117 3.81 2.46 20.82
N LEU A 118 3.40 3.41 19.98
CA LEU A 118 2.09 3.39 19.33
C LEU A 118 1.92 2.15 18.45
N ALA A 119 2.95 1.76 17.70
CA ALA A 119 2.93 0.55 16.88
C ALA A 119 2.81 -0.72 17.73
N ILE A 120 3.51 -0.80 18.88
CA ILE A 120 3.42 -1.93 19.81
C ILE A 120 2.01 -2.02 20.40
N PHE A 121 1.48 -0.94 20.97
CA PHE A 121 0.13 -0.95 21.56
C PHE A 121 -0.94 -1.20 20.50
N GLY A 122 -0.84 -0.59 19.32
CA GLY A 122 -1.76 -0.81 18.21
C GLY A 122 -1.72 -2.25 17.71
N GLY A 123 -0.53 -2.85 17.60
CA GLY A 123 -0.36 -4.25 17.23
C GLY A 123 -0.95 -5.21 18.26
N VAL A 124 -0.63 -5.01 19.55
CA VAL A 124 -1.19 -5.82 20.64
C VAL A 124 -2.72 -5.69 20.68
N LEU A 125 -3.26 -4.47 20.64
CA LEU A 125 -4.71 -4.24 20.66
C LEU A 125 -5.40 -4.89 19.45
N GLY A 126 -4.82 -4.75 18.24
CA GLY A 126 -5.35 -5.36 17.03
C GLY A 126 -5.39 -6.89 17.11
N THR A 127 -4.32 -7.52 17.61
CA THR A 127 -4.29 -8.98 17.80
C THR A 127 -5.31 -9.45 18.85
N LEU A 128 -5.46 -8.73 19.96
CA LEU A 128 -6.44 -9.07 21.01
C LEU A 128 -7.89 -8.91 20.52
N MET A 129 -8.19 -7.87 19.74
CA MET A 129 -9.52 -7.65 19.17
C MET A 129 -9.91 -8.73 18.15
N MET A 130 -8.95 -9.42 17.54
CA MET A 130 -9.23 -10.53 16.63
C MET A 130 -9.77 -11.77 17.35
N ILE A 131 -9.46 -11.96 18.64
CA ILE A 131 -9.91 -13.12 19.43
C ILE A 131 -11.45 -13.24 19.45
N PRO A 132 -12.23 -12.22 19.86
CA PRO A 132 -13.69 -12.30 19.82
C PRO A 132 -14.25 -12.28 18.40
N LEU A 133 -13.63 -11.53 17.48
CA LEU A 133 -14.08 -11.40 16.10
C LEU A 133 -13.86 -12.68 15.27
N ARG A 134 -12.93 -13.56 15.68
CA ARG A 134 -12.65 -14.80 14.95
C ARG A 134 -13.89 -15.66 14.79
N ARG A 135 -14.76 -15.76 15.81
CA ARG A 135 -15.96 -16.61 15.73
C ARG A 135 -16.98 -16.04 14.73
N SER A 136 -17.27 -14.75 14.82
CA SER A 136 -18.24 -14.09 13.93
C SER A 136 -17.73 -14.06 12.49
N LEU A 137 -16.48 -13.66 12.26
CA LEU A 137 -15.94 -13.47 10.92
C LEU A 137 -15.48 -14.78 10.27
N ILE A 138 -14.89 -15.73 11.00
CA ILE A 138 -14.29 -16.93 10.39
C ILE A 138 -15.22 -18.14 10.48
N VAL A 139 -15.83 -18.36 11.65
CA VAL A 139 -16.60 -19.60 11.92
C VAL A 139 -18.03 -19.49 11.41
N GLN A 140 -18.73 -18.40 11.74
CA GLN A 140 -20.14 -18.20 11.35
C GLN A 140 -20.28 -17.84 9.86
N GLU A 141 -19.37 -17.03 9.34
CA GLU A 141 -19.35 -16.60 7.93
C GLU A 141 -18.51 -17.54 7.03
N HIS A 142 -18.31 -18.79 7.47
CA HIS A 142 -17.54 -19.77 6.72
C HIS A 142 -18.22 -20.05 5.36
N LYS A 143 -17.47 -19.89 4.26
CA LYS A 143 -17.94 -19.95 2.85
C LYS A 143 -18.81 -18.79 2.37
N THR A 144 -19.30 -17.93 3.27
CA THR A 144 -19.94 -16.66 2.88
C THR A 144 -18.87 -15.63 2.53
N LEU A 145 -17.84 -15.52 3.36
CA LEU A 145 -16.70 -14.63 3.11
C LEU A 145 -15.61 -15.38 2.33
N PRO A 146 -15.17 -14.88 1.16
CA PRO A 146 -14.30 -15.61 0.24
C PRO A 146 -12.83 -15.74 0.69
N TYR A 147 -12.36 -14.93 1.66
CA TYR A 147 -10.97 -14.89 2.15
C TYR A 147 -9.91 -15.20 1.08
N PRO A 148 -9.86 -14.43 -0.03
CA PRO A 148 -9.12 -14.81 -1.23
C PRO A 148 -7.62 -14.99 -0.96
N GLU A 149 -7.03 -14.09 -0.16
CA GLU A 149 -5.62 -14.13 0.21
C GLU A 149 -5.27 -15.33 1.10
N GLY A 150 -6.03 -15.55 2.16
CA GLY A 150 -5.83 -16.71 3.04
C GLY A 150 -6.00 -18.04 2.30
N THR A 151 -6.95 -18.10 1.37
CA THR A 151 -7.17 -19.27 0.51
C THR A 151 -6.02 -19.49 -0.46
N ALA A 152 -5.48 -18.42 -1.05
CA ALA A 152 -4.30 -18.48 -1.92
C ALA A 152 -3.06 -18.95 -1.14
N CYS A 153 -2.80 -18.38 0.04
CA CYS A 153 -1.68 -18.78 0.90
C CYS A 153 -1.79 -20.24 1.32
N ALA A 154 -2.98 -20.70 1.74
CA ALA A 154 -3.23 -22.09 2.04
C ALA A 154 -2.98 -23.01 0.84
N SER A 155 -3.35 -22.58 -0.36
CA SER A 155 -3.08 -23.31 -1.60
C SER A 155 -1.59 -23.40 -1.90
N VAL A 156 -0.83 -22.32 -1.68
CA VAL A 156 0.63 -22.28 -1.84
C VAL A 156 1.32 -23.19 -0.82
N LEU A 157 0.93 -23.15 0.45
CA LEU A 157 1.47 -24.02 1.50
C LEU A 157 1.22 -25.50 1.18
N LYS A 158 -0.01 -25.85 0.74
CA LYS A 158 -0.37 -27.22 0.34
C LYS A 158 0.35 -27.69 -0.92
N ALA A 159 0.47 -26.82 -1.93
CA ALA A 159 1.22 -27.11 -3.15
C ALA A 159 2.72 -27.26 -2.86
N GLY A 160 3.22 -26.49 -1.90
CA GLY A 160 4.57 -26.62 -1.37
C GLY A 160 4.88 -28.02 -0.85
N GLU A 161 4.03 -28.58 0.01
CA GLU A 161 4.22 -29.94 0.55
C GLU A 161 4.30 -31.03 -0.55
N LYS A 162 3.58 -30.85 -1.66
CA LYS A 162 3.59 -31.82 -2.78
C LYS A 162 4.85 -31.76 -3.65
N GLY A 163 5.72 -30.77 -3.42
CA GLY A 163 6.90 -30.53 -4.27
C GLY A 163 6.53 -29.84 -5.60
N GLY A 164 7.44 -29.02 -6.13
CA GLY A 164 7.19 -28.32 -7.40
C GLY A 164 8.08 -27.11 -7.65
N ASP A 165 8.04 -26.61 -8.89
CA ASP A 165 8.87 -25.54 -9.44
C ASP A 165 8.49 -24.11 -8.95
N PHE A 166 7.50 -24.02 -8.04
CA PHE A 166 6.91 -22.76 -7.60
C PHE A 166 7.93 -21.83 -6.91
N ALA A 167 8.86 -22.41 -6.14
CA ALA A 167 9.94 -21.66 -5.51
C ALA A 167 10.88 -21.05 -6.57
N LYS A 168 11.20 -21.80 -7.63
CA LYS A 168 12.12 -21.35 -8.69
C LYS A 168 11.59 -20.10 -9.38
N THR A 169 10.32 -20.07 -9.74
CA THR A 169 9.68 -18.88 -10.34
C THR A 169 9.74 -17.67 -9.42
N ALA A 170 9.50 -17.85 -8.12
CA ALA A 170 9.59 -16.76 -7.14
C ALA A 170 11.02 -16.20 -7.00
N PHE A 171 12.04 -17.06 -6.94
CA PHE A 171 13.44 -16.62 -6.89
C PHE A 171 13.92 -15.99 -8.18
N LEU A 172 13.47 -16.49 -9.35
CA LEU A 172 13.76 -15.86 -10.64
C LEU A 172 13.15 -14.46 -10.71
N GLY A 173 11.90 -14.29 -10.25
CA GLY A 173 11.27 -12.97 -10.16
C GLY A 173 12.03 -12.02 -9.23
N LEU A 174 12.47 -12.50 -8.06
CA LEU A 174 13.28 -11.70 -7.13
C LEU A 174 14.62 -11.30 -7.76
N GLY A 175 15.31 -12.24 -8.41
CA GLY A 175 16.59 -11.99 -9.08
C GLY A 175 16.47 -11.01 -10.24
N PHE A 176 15.43 -11.16 -11.07
CA PHE A 176 15.13 -10.22 -12.15
C PHE A 176 14.83 -8.82 -11.62
N SER A 177 13.97 -8.70 -10.61
CA SER A 177 13.64 -7.41 -9.98
C SER A 177 14.87 -6.76 -9.36
N PHE A 178 15.73 -7.53 -8.70
CA PHE A 178 16.97 -7.02 -8.13
C PHE A 178 17.92 -6.53 -9.22
N GLY A 179 18.16 -7.32 -10.27
CA GLY A 179 19.01 -6.94 -11.39
C GLY A 179 18.49 -5.69 -12.13
N TYR A 180 17.19 -5.63 -12.39
CA TYR A 180 16.54 -4.47 -12.99
C TYR A 180 16.70 -3.21 -12.13
N ALA A 181 16.45 -3.32 -10.82
CA ALA A 181 16.61 -2.20 -9.90
C ALA A 181 18.06 -1.71 -9.84
N LEU A 182 19.04 -2.62 -9.92
CA LEU A 182 20.46 -2.29 -9.98
C LEU A 182 20.81 -1.52 -11.27
N LEU A 183 20.31 -2.00 -12.42
CA LEU A 183 20.52 -1.34 -13.70
C LEU A 183 19.86 0.05 -13.79
N GLN A 184 18.69 0.21 -13.16
CA GLN A 184 17.94 1.46 -13.17
C GLN A 184 18.49 2.49 -12.18
N LYS A 185 18.71 2.10 -10.91
CA LYS A 185 19.05 3.03 -9.81
C LYS A 185 20.55 3.23 -9.60
N ILE A 186 21.40 2.28 -10.00
CA ILE A 186 22.85 2.36 -9.76
C ILE A 186 23.60 2.59 -11.07
N ALA A 187 23.33 1.76 -12.07
CA ALA A 187 24.01 1.87 -13.37
C ALA A 187 23.38 2.94 -14.29
N HIS A 188 22.19 3.44 -13.95
CA HIS A 188 21.39 4.40 -14.73
C HIS A 188 21.28 4.05 -16.24
N VAL A 189 21.33 2.76 -16.58
CA VAL A 189 21.22 2.26 -17.96
C VAL A 189 19.76 2.37 -18.44
N ILE A 190 18.82 2.30 -17.51
CA ILE A 190 17.38 2.46 -17.75
C ILE A 190 16.96 3.78 -17.12
N ALA A 191 16.26 4.63 -17.88
CA ALA A 191 15.74 5.88 -17.35
C ALA A 191 14.81 5.64 -16.15
N GLU A 192 15.04 6.35 -15.05
CA GLU A 192 14.26 6.19 -13.82
C GLU A 192 12.82 6.70 -13.98
N THR A 193 12.66 7.82 -14.68
CA THR A 193 11.38 8.46 -14.96
C THR A 193 11.34 9.02 -16.39
N PRO A 194 11.12 8.17 -17.41
CA PRO A 194 10.83 8.68 -18.75
C PRO A 194 9.62 9.62 -18.67
N SER A 195 9.84 10.88 -19.05
CA SER A 195 8.81 11.91 -19.01
C SER A 195 8.80 12.71 -20.30
N PHE A 196 7.59 13.02 -20.77
CA PHE A 196 7.31 13.86 -21.92
C PHE A 196 6.22 14.86 -21.52
N MET A 197 6.42 16.14 -21.84
CA MET A 197 5.46 17.20 -21.54
C MET A 197 5.24 18.05 -22.80
N THR A 198 3.98 18.38 -23.09
CA THR A 198 3.64 19.35 -24.13
C THR A 198 3.89 20.78 -23.64
N LYS A 199 4.26 21.68 -24.57
CA LYS A 199 4.47 23.10 -24.23
C LYS A 199 3.14 23.75 -23.80
N GLN A 200 3.22 24.72 -22.90
CA GLN A 200 2.06 25.50 -22.45
C GLN A 200 1.35 26.24 -23.59
N THR A 201 2.06 26.60 -24.66
CA THR A 201 1.52 27.29 -25.84
C THR A 201 0.72 26.39 -26.80
N GLN A 202 0.56 25.11 -26.48
CA GLN A 202 -0.09 24.13 -27.36
C GLN A 202 -1.62 24.22 -27.28
N LYS A 203 -2.29 24.35 -28.42
CA LYS A 203 -3.74 24.66 -28.53
C LYS A 203 -4.69 23.58 -28.00
N PHE A 204 -4.30 22.31 -28.02
CA PHE A 204 -5.20 21.18 -27.71
C PHE A 204 -4.94 20.56 -26.33
N PHE A 205 -3.68 20.48 -25.89
CA PHE A 205 -3.26 19.93 -24.60
C PHE A 205 -2.12 20.77 -23.99
N PRO A 206 -2.40 21.98 -23.48
CA PRO A 206 -1.39 22.78 -22.79
C PRO A 206 -0.90 22.09 -21.51
N SER A 207 0.42 21.97 -21.37
CA SER A 207 1.09 21.40 -20.18
C SER A 207 0.63 19.99 -19.78
N ALA A 208 0.17 19.18 -20.73
CA ALA A 208 -0.10 17.77 -20.48
C ALA A 208 1.23 17.02 -20.32
N LYS A 209 1.32 16.18 -19.29
CA LYS A 209 2.54 15.44 -18.95
C LYS A 209 2.26 13.94 -18.93
N VAL A 210 3.09 13.19 -19.65
CA VAL A 210 3.18 11.73 -19.57
C VAL A 210 4.48 11.41 -18.87
N SER A 211 4.40 10.74 -17.73
CA SER A 211 5.56 10.24 -17.02
C SER A 211 5.25 8.89 -16.41
N GLY A 212 6.21 7.97 -16.45
CA GLY A 212 6.05 6.65 -15.83
C GLY A 212 7.25 6.31 -14.97
N GLU A 213 7.01 5.93 -13.71
CA GLU A 213 7.99 5.21 -12.90
C GLU A 213 7.86 3.71 -13.20
N ILE A 214 8.76 3.19 -14.03
CA ILE A 214 8.76 1.77 -14.42
C ILE A 214 9.70 1.05 -13.47
N THR A 215 9.27 0.84 -12.23
CA THR A 215 10.08 0.12 -11.25
C THR A 215 9.52 -1.29 -11.03
N PRO A 216 10.37 -2.29 -10.70
CA PRO A 216 9.92 -3.67 -10.48
C PRO A 216 8.85 -3.76 -9.40
N GLU A 217 8.93 -2.91 -8.36
CA GLU A 217 7.92 -2.84 -7.31
C GLU A 217 6.55 -2.46 -7.86
N TYR A 218 6.43 -1.43 -8.70
CA TYR A 218 5.14 -1.02 -9.28
C TYR A 218 4.60 -2.01 -10.30
N LEU A 219 5.49 -2.65 -11.07
CA LEU A 219 5.09 -3.73 -11.98
C LEU A 219 4.54 -4.93 -11.20
N GLY A 220 5.20 -5.30 -10.10
CA GLY A 220 4.75 -6.37 -9.21
C GLY A 220 3.41 -6.06 -8.55
N VAL A 221 3.26 -4.85 -7.99
CA VAL A 221 1.98 -4.34 -7.45
C VAL A 221 0.87 -4.47 -8.51
N GLY A 222 1.11 -3.91 -9.70
CA GLY A 222 0.13 -3.86 -10.79
C GLY A 222 -0.31 -5.25 -11.24
N TYR A 223 0.62 -6.21 -11.28
CA TYR A 223 0.32 -7.60 -11.58
C TYR A 223 -0.59 -8.25 -10.52
N ILE A 224 -0.36 -7.97 -9.23
CA ILE A 224 -1.13 -8.55 -8.13
C ILE A 224 -2.56 -7.97 -8.06
N ILE A 225 -2.70 -6.65 -8.16
CA ILE A 225 -4.03 -6.00 -8.10
C ILE A 225 -4.86 -6.21 -9.38
N GLY A 226 -4.20 -6.59 -10.48
CA GLY A 226 -4.80 -6.94 -11.75
C GLY A 226 -5.22 -5.74 -12.62
N PRO A 227 -5.60 -6.01 -13.89
CA PRO A 227 -5.82 -4.97 -14.90
C PRO A 227 -6.99 -4.05 -14.59
N LYS A 228 -8.00 -4.54 -13.84
CA LYS A 228 -9.17 -3.74 -13.48
C LYS A 228 -8.80 -2.60 -12.52
N ILE A 229 -8.11 -2.92 -11.42
CA ILE A 229 -7.70 -1.92 -10.43
C ILE A 229 -6.59 -1.04 -10.99
N ALA A 230 -5.60 -1.63 -11.67
CA ALA A 230 -4.57 -0.87 -12.37
C ALA A 230 -5.16 0.10 -13.40
N GLY A 231 -6.18 -0.32 -14.17
CA GLY A 231 -6.88 0.53 -15.13
C GLY A 231 -7.60 1.71 -14.48
N VAL A 232 -8.21 1.52 -13.30
CA VAL A 232 -8.81 2.63 -12.52
C VAL A 232 -7.75 3.62 -12.06
N LEU A 233 -6.58 3.14 -11.60
CA LEU A 233 -5.46 4.01 -11.21
C LEU A 233 -4.92 4.81 -12.41
N VAL A 234 -4.75 4.16 -13.57
CA VAL A 234 -4.37 4.83 -14.81
C VAL A 234 -5.41 5.86 -15.22
N ALA A 235 -6.71 5.56 -15.12
CA ALA A 235 -7.78 6.51 -15.42
C ALA A 235 -7.71 7.76 -14.52
N GLY A 236 -7.35 7.60 -13.24
CA GLY A 236 -7.08 8.73 -12.34
C GLY A 236 -5.89 9.58 -12.78
N GLY A 237 -4.81 8.94 -13.24
CA GLY A 237 -3.66 9.61 -13.85
C GLY A 237 -4.03 10.37 -15.12
N VAL A 238 -4.81 9.76 -16.01
CA VAL A 238 -5.31 10.39 -17.24
C VAL A 238 -6.20 11.59 -16.91
N LEU A 239 -7.15 11.45 -15.98
CA LEU A 239 -7.97 12.56 -15.51
C LEU A 239 -7.12 13.71 -14.95
N SER A 240 -6.10 13.40 -14.16
CA SER A 240 -5.23 14.43 -13.57
C SER A 240 -4.40 15.16 -14.64
N TRP A 241 -3.69 14.41 -15.48
CA TRP A 241 -2.67 14.96 -16.39
C TRP A 241 -3.21 15.40 -17.75
N PHE A 242 -4.30 14.81 -18.24
CA PHE A 242 -4.87 15.11 -19.56
C PHE A 242 -6.22 15.84 -19.51
N VAL A 243 -6.89 15.88 -18.37
CA VAL A 243 -8.17 16.61 -18.22
C VAL A 243 -8.00 17.82 -17.30
N PHE A 244 -7.67 17.61 -16.03
CA PHE A 244 -7.56 18.71 -15.07
C PHE A 244 -6.37 19.63 -15.34
N THR A 245 -5.20 19.09 -15.66
CA THR A 245 -4.02 19.93 -15.93
C THR A 245 -4.24 20.85 -17.13
N PRO A 246 -4.69 20.38 -18.31
CA PRO A 246 -4.92 21.26 -19.45
C PRO A 246 -6.10 22.20 -19.26
N LEU A 247 -7.16 21.76 -18.56
CA LEU A 247 -8.30 22.62 -18.22
C LEU A 247 -7.90 23.77 -17.30
N LEU A 248 -7.15 23.49 -16.24
CA LEU A 248 -6.66 24.54 -15.34
C LEU A 248 -5.61 25.41 -16.03
N ALA A 249 -4.76 24.81 -16.88
CA ALA A 249 -3.77 25.54 -17.65
C ALA A 249 -4.42 26.53 -18.64
N SER A 250 -5.55 26.17 -19.27
CA SER A 250 -6.27 27.07 -20.18
C SER A 250 -7.04 28.16 -19.43
N LEU A 251 -7.77 27.78 -18.36
CA LEU A 251 -8.56 28.73 -17.56
C LEU A 251 -7.73 29.72 -16.75
N LEU A 252 -6.49 29.35 -16.37
CA LEU A 252 -5.62 30.17 -15.52
C LEU A 252 -4.35 30.66 -16.26
N SER A 253 -4.26 30.47 -17.58
CA SER A 253 -3.08 30.83 -18.39
C SER A 253 -2.70 32.30 -18.28
N ASP A 254 -3.69 33.20 -18.22
CA ASP A 254 -3.49 34.65 -18.09
C ASP A 254 -3.28 35.11 -16.64
N HIS A 255 -3.26 34.17 -15.69
CA HIS A 255 -3.28 34.42 -14.25
C HIS A 255 -2.23 33.59 -13.49
N GLY A 256 -0.98 33.57 -13.99
CA GLY A 256 0.14 32.91 -13.28
C GLY A 256 0.28 33.35 -11.82
N VAL A 257 -0.03 34.62 -11.54
CA VAL A 257 -0.08 35.20 -10.20
C VAL A 257 -1.07 34.48 -9.27
N VAL A 258 -2.21 34.01 -9.78
CA VAL A 258 -3.21 33.28 -8.99
C VAL A 258 -2.69 31.90 -8.58
N ILE A 259 -2.01 31.20 -9.49
CA ILE A 259 -1.35 29.92 -9.18
C ILE A 259 -0.21 30.15 -8.17
N ALA A 260 0.59 31.21 -8.35
CA ALA A 260 1.65 31.57 -7.41
C ALA A 260 1.10 31.90 -6.01
N ALA A 261 0.02 32.69 -5.92
CA ALA A 261 -0.65 33.01 -4.66
C ALA A 261 -1.18 31.76 -3.95
N GLN A 262 -1.72 30.80 -4.70
CA GLN A 262 -2.14 29.52 -4.15
C GLN A 262 -0.95 28.70 -3.64
N LEU A 263 0.18 28.68 -4.35
CA LEU A 263 1.40 28.03 -3.88
C LEU A 263 1.96 28.67 -2.61
N VAL A 264 1.85 30.00 -2.47
CA VAL A 264 2.19 30.73 -1.23
C VAL A 264 1.30 30.29 -0.07
N LYS A 265 -0.03 30.24 -0.29
CA LYS A 265 -0.98 29.77 0.74
C LYS A 265 -0.68 28.35 1.24
N LEU A 266 -0.12 27.51 0.37
CA LEU A 266 0.25 26.13 0.69
C LEU A 266 1.66 25.98 1.27
N GLY A 267 2.40 27.09 1.43
CA GLY A 267 3.77 27.08 1.93
C GLY A 267 4.81 26.55 0.94
N TYR A 268 4.47 26.41 -0.34
CA TYR A 268 5.43 26.01 -1.38
C TYR A 268 6.24 27.18 -1.94
N LEU A 269 5.79 28.41 -1.72
CA LEU A 269 6.47 29.67 -2.04
C LEU A 269 6.39 30.60 -0.82
N SER A 270 7.43 31.41 -0.60
CA SER A 270 7.46 32.39 0.49
C SER A 270 6.54 33.58 0.22
N ASN A 271 6.62 34.14 -0.98
CA ASN A 271 5.74 35.20 -1.48
C ASN A 271 5.69 35.13 -3.03
N VAL A 272 4.82 35.93 -3.64
CA VAL A 272 4.66 36.01 -5.10
C VAL A 272 5.84 36.74 -5.76
N GLU A 273 6.61 37.50 -4.99
CA GLU A 273 7.74 38.30 -5.49
C GLU A 273 9.07 37.54 -5.50
N THR A 274 9.13 36.35 -4.88
CA THR A 274 10.34 35.52 -4.85
C THR A 274 10.26 34.47 -5.95
N ALA A 275 11.28 34.44 -6.82
CA ALA A 275 11.41 33.42 -7.84
C ALA A 275 11.68 32.02 -7.25
N GLY A 276 11.20 30.97 -7.91
CA GLY A 276 11.45 29.58 -7.54
C GLY A 276 10.18 28.78 -7.25
N GLY A 277 10.24 27.89 -6.26
CA GLY A 277 9.12 27.00 -5.91
C GLY A 277 8.78 25.96 -6.99
N PRO A 278 7.73 25.16 -6.77
CA PRO A 278 7.33 24.09 -7.68
C PRO A 278 6.89 24.64 -9.04
N GLY A 279 7.56 24.20 -10.10
CA GLY A 279 7.30 24.69 -11.46
C GLY A 279 8.13 25.90 -11.88
N GLY A 280 9.03 26.40 -11.02
CA GLY A 280 9.96 27.48 -11.36
C GLY A 280 9.24 28.79 -11.67
N TRP A 281 8.59 29.38 -10.66
CA TRP A 281 7.94 30.69 -10.74
C TRP A 281 8.97 31.79 -11.03
N ASP A 282 8.63 32.67 -11.97
CA ASP A 282 9.37 33.90 -12.25
C ASP A 282 8.44 35.12 -12.09
N PRO A 283 8.66 35.96 -11.06
CA PRO A 283 7.89 37.17 -10.81
C PRO A 283 7.97 38.20 -11.93
N ALA A 284 9.08 38.25 -12.68
CA ALA A 284 9.29 39.24 -13.73
C ALA A 284 8.46 38.93 -14.97
N THR A 285 8.32 37.65 -15.31
CA THR A 285 7.49 37.18 -16.43
C THR A 285 6.08 36.75 -16.02
N GLN A 286 5.80 36.76 -14.71
CA GLN A 286 4.56 36.25 -14.11
C GLN A 286 4.18 34.84 -14.60
N GLY A 287 5.19 34.01 -14.84
CA GLY A 287 5.04 32.70 -15.46
C GLY A 287 5.80 31.60 -14.74
N PHE A 288 5.52 30.37 -15.14
CA PHE A 288 6.22 29.18 -14.65
C PHE A 288 7.05 28.54 -15.78
N ALA A 289 8.24 28.04 -15.45
CA ALA A 289 9.03 27.21 -16.35
C ALA A 289 8.35 25.85 -16.63
N ASP A 290 7.68 25.27 -15.63
CA ASP A 290 6.88 24.06 -15.71
C ASP A 290 5.49 24.30 -15.09
N TRP A 291 4.55 24.69 -15.94
CA TRP A 291 3.15 24.91 -15.59
C TRP A 291 2.45 23.63 -15.12
N SER A 292 2.81 22.45 -15.64
CA SER A 292 2.18 21.19 -15.24
C SER A 292 2.46 20.92 -13.76
N THR A 293 3.72 21.08 -13.35
CA THR A 293 4.14 20.86 -11.97
C THR A 293 3.56 21.92 -11.03
N ALA A 294 3.51 23.19 -11.45
CA ALA A 294 2.90 24.27 -10.68
C ALA A 294 1.42 24.02 -10.41
N ILE A 295 0.64 23.74 -11.46
CA ILE A 295 -0.81 23.46 -11.38
C ILE A 295 -1.08 22.21 -10.54
N TYR A 296 -0.28 21.16 -10.73
CA TYR A 296 -0.41 19.92 -9.97
C TYR A 296 -0.27 20.17 -8.47
N ARG A 297 0.75 20.93 -8.06
CA ARG A 297 1.01 21.23 -6.64
C ARG A 297 0.00 22.22 -6.06
N ALA A 298 -0.45 23.19 -6.85
CA ALA A 298 -1.37 24.23 -6.41
C ALA A 298 -2.81 23.71 -6.20
N TYR A 299 -3.29 22.85 -7.10
CA TYR A 299 -4.71 22.44 -7.12
C TYR A 299 -4.92 20.93 -7.17
N ILE A 300 -4.35 20.25 -8.17
CA ILE A 300 -4.72 18.85 -8.47
C ILE A 300 -4.43 17.92 -7.30
N ARG A 301 -3.32 18.11 -6.59
CA ARG A 301 -2.97 17.32 -5.41
C ARG A 301 -4.03 17.40 -4.31
N GLN A 302 -4.60 18.58 -4.07
CA GLN A 302 -5.66 18.77 -3.06
C GLN A 302 -7.00 18.20 -3.53
N ILE A 303 -7.34 18.38 -4.81
CA ILE A 303 -8.54 17.77 -5.42
C ILE A 303 -8.46 16.25 -5.28
N GLY A 304 -7.30 15.65 -5.57
CA GLY A 304 -7.04 14.23 -5.38
C GLY A 304 -7.20 13.79 -3.93
N ALA A 305 -6.62 14.52 -2.98
CA ALA A 305 -6.78 14.24 -1.55
C ALA A 305 -8.26 14.29 -1.11
N GLY A 306 -9.02 15.28 -1.58
CA GLY A 306 -10.45 15.40 -1.33
C GLY A 306 -11.26 14.25 -1.91
N ALA A 307 -10.95 13.81 -3.13
CA ALA A 307 -11.60 12.66 -3.76
C ALA A 307 -11.34 11.35 -2.98
N VAL A 308 -10.11 11.14 -2.50
CA VAL A 308 -9.75 10.00 -1.64
C VAL A 308 -10.52 10.06 -0.32
N ALA A 309 -10.58 11.23 0.33
CA ALA A 309 -11.33 11.42 1.56
C ALA A 309 -12.83 11.11 1.37
N ALA A 310 -13.44 11.65 0.32
CA ALA A 310 -14.85 11.39 -0.01
C ALA A 310 -15.11 9.89 -0.26
N GLY A 311 -14.23 9.22 -1.02
CA GLY A 311 -14.30 7.77 -1.21
C GLY A 311 -14.21 6.97 0.09
N GLY A 312 -13.34 7.41 1.02
CA GLY A 312 -13.22 6.86 2.37
C GLY A 312 -14.51 7.00 3.18
N PHE A 313 -15.08 8.20 3.25
CA PHE A 313 -16.33 8.45 3.98
C PHE A 313 -17.51 7.69 3.39
N ILE A 314 -17.66 7.68 2.07
CA ILE A 314 -18.75 6.94 1.39
C ILE A 314 -18.65 5.45 1.70
N THR A 315 -17.45 4.88 1.64
CA THR A 315 -17.20 3.48 1.99
C THR A 315 -17.55 3.22 3.45
N LEU A 316 -17.06 4.05 4.37
CA LEU A 316 -17.35 3.92 5.80
C LEU A 316 -18.86 3.91 6.06
N ILE A 317 -19.60 4.88 5.51
CA ILE A 317 -21.06 4.98 5.65
C ILE A 317 -21.74 3.70 5.14
N LYS A 318 -21.30 3.16 4.00
CA LYS A 318 -21.83 1.90 3.45
C LYS A 318 -21.51 0.68 4.31
N THR A 319 -20.39 0.70 5.04
CA THR A 319 -19.93 -0.44 5.87
C THR A 319 -20.47 -0.40 7.30
N ILE A 320 -21.00 0.74 7.78
CA ILE A 320 -21.60 0.89 9.14
C ILE A 320 -22.57 -0.25 9.50
N PRO A 321 -23.55 -0.65 8.66
CA PRO A 321 -24.50 -1.72 9.02
C PRO A 321 -23.80 -3.07 9.28
N THR A 322 -22.78 -3.39 8.49
CA THR A 322 -21.97 -4.60 8.64
C THR A 322 -21.14 -4.55 9.92
N ILE A 323 -20.56 -3.38 10.26
CA ILE A 323 -19.81 -3.18 11.50
C ILE A 323 -20.73 -3.41 12.70
N ILE A 324 -21.90 -2.77 12.73
CA ILE A 324 -22.86 -2.87 13.84
C ILE A 324 -23.32 -4.32 14.04
N SER A 325 -23.70 -5.02 12.96
CA SER A 325 -24.12 -6.41 13.04
C SER A 325 -23.00 -7.34 13.52
N SER A 326 -21.77 -7.13 13.05
CA SER A 326 -20.60 -7.91 13.47
C SER A 326 -20.27 -7.70 14.95
N PHE A 327 -20.33 -6.45 15.45
CA PHE A 327 -20.12 -6.14 16.87
C PHE A 327 -21.23 -6.73 17.74
N LYS A 328 -22.49 -6.57 17.35
CA LYS A 328 -23.64 -7.12 18.07
C LYS A 328 -23.57 -8.65 18.15
N GLY A 329 -23.21 -9.32 17.04
CA GLY A 329 -23.01 -10.76 17.00
C GLY A 329 -21.86 -11.23 17.88
N SER A 330 -20.75 -10.48 17.90
CA SER A 330 -19.57 -10.82 18.70
C SER A 330 -19.84 -10.66 20.21
N ILE A 331 -20.49 -9.57 20.64
CA ILE A 331 -20.88 -9.37 22.05
C ILE A 331 -21.88 -10.43 22.49
N GLY A 332 -22.88 -10.74 21.67
CA GLY A 332 -23.86 -11.80 21.96
C GLY A 332 -23.21 -13.20 22.05
N SER A 333 -22.05 -13.40 21.41
CA SER A 333 -21.31 -14.65 21.46
C SER A 333 -20.41 -14.82 22.69
N LEU A 334 -20.07 -13.72 23.38
CA LEU A 334 -19.30 -13.70 24.64
C LEU A 334 -20.21 -13.91 25.86
N GLN A 335 -21.51 -13.67 25.72
CA GLN A 335 -22.52 -13.88 26.78
C GLN A 335 -23.03 -15.33 26.86
N LYS A 336 -22.48 -16.25 26.05
CA LYS A 336 -22.76 -17.69 26.06
C LYS A 336 -21.49 -18.47 26.38
#